data_AF-B1HPH0-F1
#
_entry.id   AF-B1HPH0-F1
#
_cell.length_a   1.000
_cell.length_b   1.000
_cell.length_c   1.000
_cell.angle_alpha   90.00
_cell.angle_beta   90.00
_cell.angle_gamma   90.00
#
_symmetry.space_group_name_H-M   'P 1'
#
loop_
_entity.id
_entity.type
_entity.pdbx_description
1 polymer ?
#
loop_
_entity_poly.entity_id
_entity_poly.type
_entity_poly.pdbx_seq_one_letter_code
_entity_poly.pdbx_strand_id
1 'polypeptide(L)' 'MERNKGQILKYATTTKEGYRQYKSNPLICAKCPCLSQCTESKHHQKLIQRHIWASYVEEAEHLRHSYDIK' A
#
# COMPACT_ATOMS: atom_id res chain seq x y z
N MET A 1 9.54 16.16 17.74
CA MET A 1 10.31 15.54 16.64
C MET A 1 9.37 14.64 15.84
N GLU A 2 8.56 15.22 14.95
CA GLU A 2 7.67 14.45 14.07
C GLU A 2 8.49 13.55 13.16
N ARG A 3 8.48 12.25 13.46
CA ARG A 3 8.92 11.22 12.53
C ARG A 3 7.94 11.28 11.36
N ASN A 4 8.38 11.83 10.23
CA ASN A 4 7.66 11.84 8.95
C ASN A 4 7.46 10.38 8.49
N LYS A 5 6.50 9.67 9.08
CA LYS A 5 6.41 8.19 9.08
C LYS A 5 5.33 7.63 8.16
N GLY A 6 4.77 8.44 7.28
CA GLY A 6 3.82 7.96 6.27
C GLY A 6 3.46 9.07 5.32
N GLN A 7 3.88 8.95 4.07
CA GLN A 7 3.27 9.72 2.98
C GLN A 7 2.18 8.89 2.33
N ILE A 8 1.04 9.53 2.07
CA ILE A 8 -0.02 8.92 1.27
C ILE A 8 0.52 8.71 -0.14
N LEU A 9 0.57 7.45 -0.56
CA LEU A 9 0.99 7.12 -1.91
C LEU A 9 -0.13 7.47 -2.88
N LYS A 10 0.22 8.18 -3.96
CA LYS A 10 -0.74 8.53 -5.00
C LYS A 10 -1.09 7.30 -5.82
N TYR A 11 -2.36 7.19 -6.16
CA TYR A 11 -2.82 6.23 -7.15
C TYR A 11 -2.10 6.50 -8.48
N ALA A 12 -1.49 5.45 -9.05
CA ALA A 12 -0.77 5.54 -10.30
C ALA A 12 -1.60 4.96 -11.44
N THR A 13 -2.00 3.69 -11.33
CA THR A 13 -2.75 2.99 -12.37
C THR A 13 -3.39 1.71 -11.82
N THR A 14 -4.27 1.10 -12.60
CA THR A 14 -4.84 -0.22 -12.33
C THR A 14 -4.39 -1.16 -13.44
N THR A 15 -3.81 -2.31 -13.09
CA THR A 15 -3.39 -3.32 -14.07
C THR A 15 -4.60 -4.07 -14.65
N LYS A 16 -4.43 -4.70 -15.82
CA LYS A 16 -5.47 -5.55 -16.43
C LYS A 16 -5.89 -6.72 -15.52
N GLU A 17 -4.99 -7.16 -14.66
CA GLU A 17 -5.20 -8.20 -13.65
C GLU A 17 -5.95 -7.70 -12.40
N GLY A 18 -6.37 -6.42 -12.36
CA GLY A 18 -7.17 -5.89 -11.26
C GLY A 18 -6.36 -5.43 -10.04
N TYR A 19 -5.08 -5.07 -10.20
CA TYR A 19 -4.28 -4.50 -9.12
C TYR A 19 -4.18 -2.98 -9.24
N ARG A 20 -4.59 -2.26 -8.18
CA ARG A 20 -4.33 -0.83 -8.03
C ARG A 20 -2.88 -0.64 -7.59
N GLN A 21 -2.13 0.12 -8.36
CA GLN A 21 -0.74 0.46 -8.10
C GLN A 21 -0.64 1.86 -7.48
N TYR A 22 0.13 1.96 -6.41
CA TYR A 22 0.44 3.22 -5.73
C TYR A 22 1.94 3.43 -5.71
N LYS A 23 2.37 4.64 -6.06
CA LYS A 23 3.80 4.97 -6.20
C LYS A 23 4.17 6.13 -5.30
N SER A 24 5.33 6.01 -4.68
CA SER A 24 5.99 7.11 -3.96
C SER A 24 6.77 8.00 -4.92
N ASN A 25 7.04 9.24 -4.48
CA ASN A 25 7.89 10.15 -5.21
C ASN A 25 9.37 9.87 -4.89
N PRO A 26 10.19 9.45 -5.87
CA PRO A 26 11.58 9.09 -5.64
C PRO A 26 12.42 10.25 -5.12
N LEU A 27 12.11 11.50 -5.49
CA LEU A 27 12.84 12.69 -5.04
C LEU A 27 12.66 12.95 -3.54
N ILE A 28 11.51 12.56 -3.00
CA ILE A 28 11.21 12.69 -1.57
C ILE A 28 11.80 11.50 -0.82
N CYS A 29 11.60 10.28 -1.34
CA CYS A 29 12.08 9.06 -0.70
C CYS A 29 13.61 8.95 -0.68
N ALA A 30 14.32 9.46 -1.69
CA ALA A 30 15.78 9.51 -1.70
C ALA A 30 16.36 10.32 -0.52
N LYS A 31 15.59 11.26 0.03
CA LYS A 31 15.96 12.06 1.20
C LYS A 31 15.40 11.48 2.51
N CYS A 32 14.66 10.36 2.48
CA CYS A 32 14.13 9.79 3.72
C CYS A 32 15.25 9.09 4.50
N PRO A 33 15.43 9.40 5.78
CA PRO A 33 16.31 8.60 6.65
C PRO A 33 15.81 7.15 6.83
N CYS A 34 14.55 6.90 6.49
CA CYS A 34 13.87 5.61 6.56
C CYS A 34 13.95 4.79 5.27
N LEU A 35 14.67 5.24 4.26
CA LEU A 35 14.60 4.69 2.90
C LEU A 35 14.88 3.19 2.86
N SER A 36 15.95 2.74 3.53
CA SER A 36 16.33 1.32 3.62
C SER A 36 15.24 0.44 4.25
N GLN A 37 14.47 0.98 5.19
CA GLN A 37 13.34 0.27 5.80
C GLN A 37 12.06 0.34 4.94
N CYS A 38 11.96 1.34 4.06
CA CYS A 38 10.75 1.62 3.30
C CYS A 38 10.72 0.92 1.94
N THR A 39 11.86 0.89 1.24
CA THR A 39 12.04 0.28 -0.08
C THR A 39 13.53 0.06 -0.39
N GLU A 40 13.89 -1.14 -0.82
CA GLU A 40 15.25 -1.47 -1.29
C GLU A 40 15.41 -1.27 -2.82
N SER A 41 14.40 -0.71 -3.49
CA SER A 41 14.47 -0.47 -4.94
C SER A 41 15.55 0.56 -5.29
N LYS A 42 16.29 0.29 -6.38
CA LYS A 42 17.34 1.19 -6.91
C LYS A 42 16.83 2.58 -7.26
N HIS A 43 15.53 2.70 -7.54
CA HIS A 43 14.89 3.97 -7.89
C HIS A 43 14.41 4.76 -6.67
N HIS A 44 14.66 4.27 -5.45
CA HIS A 44 14.15 4.86 -4.21
C HIS A 44 12.63 5.05 -4.25
N GLN A 45 11.94 4.20 -5.02
CA GLN A 45 10.50 4.26 -5.23
C GLN A 45 9.88 3.00 -4.65
N LYS A 46 9.05 3.20 -3.63
CA LYS A 46 8.11 2.21 -3.13
C LYS A 46 6.93 2.09 -4.10
N LEU A 47 6.68 0.87 -4.56
CA LEU A 47 5.51 0.47 -5.32
C LEU A 47 4.67 -0.44 -4.42
N ILE A 48 3.40 -0.07 -4.20
CA ILE A 48 2.43 -0.92 -3.49
C ILE A 48 1.37 -1.34 -4.50
N GLN A 49 1.04 -2.63 -4.50
CA GLN A 49 -0.05 -3.17 -5.31
C GLN A 49 -1.12 -3.73 -4.37
N ARG A 50 -2.37 -3.31 -4.56
CA ARG A 50 -3.52 -3.87 -3.84
C ARG A 50 -4.55 -4.34 -4.84
N HIS A 51 -5.00 -5.58 -4.69
CA HIS A 51 -6.07 -6.13 -5.51
C HIS A 51 -7.38 -5.37 -5.25
N ILE A 52 -8.14 -5.04 -6.29
CA ILE A 52 -9.39 -4.24 -6.15
C ILE A 52 -10.40 -4.96 -5.25
N TRP A 53 -10.46 -6.29 -5.34
CA TRP A 53 -11.38 -7.10 -4.55
C TRP A 53 -10.89 -7.40 -3.13
N ALA A 54 -9.66 -7.03 -2.75
CA ALA A 54 -9.12 -7.37 -1.43
C ALA A 54 -10.03 -6.89 -0.28
N SER A 55 -10.48 -5.64 -0.33
CA SER A 55 -11.39 -5.09 0.69
C SER A 55 -12.74 -5.82 0.75
N TYR A 56 -13.24 -6.29 -0.39
CA TYR A 56 -14.51 -7.04 -0.45
C TYR A 56 -14.35 -8.45 0.11
N VAL A 57 -13.21 -9.09 -0.13
CA VAL A 57 -12.88 -10.41 0.42
C VAL A 57 -12.67 -10.32 1.94
N GLU A 58 -11.96 -9.31 2.41
CA GLU A 58 -11.77 -9.04 3.84
C GLU A 58 -13.13 -8.85 4.55
N GLU A 59 -14.03 -8.07 3.96
CA GLU A 59 -15.38 -7.86 4.51
C GLU A 59 -16.21 -9.15 4.47
N ALA A 60 -16.16 -9.91 3.38
CA ALA A 60 -16.86 -11.19 3.29
C ALA A 60 -16.38 -12.19 4.35
N GLU A 61 -15.07 -12.24 4.59
CA GLU A 61 -14.47 -13.07 5.65
C GLU A 61 -14.84 -12.59 7.05
N HIS A 62 -14.88 -11.28 7.27
CA HIS A 62 -15.32 -10.70 8.53
C HIS A 62 -16.78 -11.05 8.83
N LEU A 63 -17.67 -10.91 7.84
CA LEU A 63 -19.07 -11.33 7.95
C LEU A 63 -19.19 -12.84 8.21
N ARG A 64 -18.44 -13.68 7.48
CA ARG A 64 -18.44 -15.15 7.63
C ARG A 64 -18.15 -15.59 9.07
N HIS A 65 -17.20 -14.94 9.73
CA HIS A 65 -16.83 -15.26 11.12
C HIS A 65 -17.70 -14.56 12.18
N SER A 66 -18.40 -13.48 11.82
CA SER A 66 -19.31 -12.77 12.74
C SER A 66 -20.65 -13.49 12.96
N TYR A 67 -21.00 -14.49 12.13
CA TYR A 67 -22.26 -15.25 12.25
C TYR A 67 -22.21 -16.42 13.25
N ASP A 68 -21.10 -16.62 13.98
CA ASP A 68 -20.98 -17.66 15.03
C ASP A 68 -21.55 -17.24 16.39
N ILE A 69 -22.25 -16.09 16.47
CA ILE A 69 -22.96 -15.67 17.68
C ILE A 69 -24.44 -16.03 17.55
N LYS A 70 -24.80 -17.26 17.92
CA LYS A 70 -26.15 -17.65 18.30
C LYS A 70 -26.14 -18.45 19.59
#